data_AF-A0AB39MVW1-F1
#
_entry.id   AF-A0AB39MVW1-F1
#
_cell.length_a   1.000
_cell.length_b   1.000
_cell.length_c   1.000
_cell.angle_alpha   90.00
_cell.angle_beta   90.00
_cell.angle_gamma   90.00
#
_symmetry.space_group_name_H-M   'P 1'
#
loop_
_entity.id
_entity.type
_entity.pdbx_description
1 polymer ?
#
loop_
_entity_poly.entity_id
_entity_poly.type
_entity_poly.pdbx_seq_one_letter_code
_entity_poly.pdbx_strand_id
1 'polypeptide(L)'
;MSGSLWMPPGSRPDTLPAVPRQRDRPSWARPDPVDELAARLDDFIAAAVHPDEIAALLESDGLSDDQIRERYGVKNSFALAEELYERVERRYPEPDGPAHDPWRTGLLGCLLRGVVFALPGFGYVLGAPLLAGPQDDFGLPAGTVPLLAAALVGWTWNQGLAHRAYSWLGLGDRSAARGSLLLGAPVGALLGALVALIVAGAAHPAAVAFAAGQSVYLGAATALLVMGRERALLAALLPMTAGAVVSLVHSVPDAARLTLLLGSLTVVVVLGQREVAPRKGRGALSDVRLPPRGRDEPRRSRSRRTTMGPRLFGSLPYALFGLATGVLVLYAALGDVLAGEAYNAVAAPAAVALTLSMGPAEWLLYRFRSGSLAGLRASRTPRAFRWTTALTVVECLSGYLVTLLVLSLATSALWPHSSGFAGLRLAGLLLLGVVLWTALLLQSFGAVISAAAICCVAALAQTVAVVTHTGSPHWVALIVHGTAAVAQAALVCALLGRVTAHR
;
A
#
# COMPACT_ATOMS: atom_id res chain seq x y z
N MET A 1 48.65 -11.37 38.31
CA MET A 1 47.47 -10.81 39.00
C MET A 1 46.71 -9.99 37.98
N SER A 2 45.54 -10.49 37.54
CA SER A 2 44.75 -9.88 36.47
C SER A 2 43.66 -9.01 37.10
N GLY A 3 43.71 -7.70 36.88
CA GLY A 3 42.67 -6.76 37.29
C GLY A 3 41.89 -6.31 36.07
N SER A 4 40.60 -6.57 36.04
CA SER A 4 39.68 -6.08 35.00
C SER A 4 39.46 -4.57 35.18
N LEU A 5 39.96 -3.76 34.25
CA LEU A 5 39.65 -2.34 34.16
C LEU A 5 38.19 -2.17 33.71
N TRP A 6 37.36 -1.66 34.62
CA TRP A 6 35.98 -1.29 34.35
C TRP A 6 35.95 0.11 33.75
N MET A 7 35.37 0.29 32.54
CA MET A 7 35.26 1.60 31.90
C MET A 7 33.90 2.25 32.19
N PRO A 8 33.84 3.58 32.46
CA PRO A 8 32.59 4.31 32.61
C PRO A 8 31.86 4.51 31.28
N PRO A 9 30.51 4.66 31.28
CA PRO A 9 29.74 4.89 30.07
C PRO A 9 30.03 6.27 29.48
N GLY A 10 30.60 6.32 28.26
CA GLY A 10 30.87 7.56 27.51
C GLY A 10 32.28 7.66 26.91
N SER A 11 33.18 6.72 27.17
CA SER A 11 34.50 6.68 26.55
C SER A 11 34.40 6.36 25.04
N ARG A 12 34.96 7.25 24.21
CA ARG A 12 35.11 7.02 22.76
C ARG A 12 36.22 5.98 22.52
N PRO A 13 36.10 5.09 21.51
CA PRO A 13 37.12 4.08 21.19
C PRO A 13 38.53 4.68 20.98
N ASP A 14 38.59 5.93 20.52
CA ASP A 14 39.82 6.66 20.20
C ASP A 14 40.63 7.14 21.43
N THR A 15 40.19 6.83 22.65
CA THR A 15 40.86 7.26 23.89
C THR A 15 41.56 6.12 24.65
N LEU A 16 41.60 4.92 24.10
CA LEU A 16 42.49 3.88 24.61
C LEU A 16 43.94 4.22 24.17
N PRO A 17 44.92 4.23 25.08
CA PRO A 17 46.30 4.27 24.65
C PRO A 17 46.55 3.02 23.81
N ALA A 18 46.80 3.21 22.51
CA ALA A 18 47.23 2.14 21.62
C ALA A 18 48.44 1.49 22.28
N VAL A 19 48.26 0.29 22.84
CA VAL A 19 49.39 -0.51 23.31
C VAL A 19 50.21 -0.78 22.07
N PRO A 20 51.43 -0.22 21.93
CA PRO A 20 52.23 -0.46 20.75
C PRO A 20 52.50 -1.96 20.74
N ARG A 21 51.98 -2.68 19.74
CA ARG A 21 52.46 -4.03 19.45
C ARG A 21 53.90 -3.85 18.98
N GLN A 22 54.83 -3.94 19.93
CA GLN A 22 56.25 -3.89 19.69
C GLN A 22 56.63 -5.17 18.94
N ARG A 23 56.51 -5.15 17.60
CA ARG A 23 57.13 -6.14 16.73
C ARG A 23 58.58 -5.71 16.58
N ASP A 24 59.42 -6.22 17.48
CA ASP A 24 60.87 -6.16 17.34
C ASP A 24 61.28 -6.99 16.11
N ARG A 25 61.34 -6.34 14.93
CA ARG A 25 62.09 -6.86 13.78
C ARG A 25 63.23 -5.88 13.46
N PRO A 26 64.47 -6.37 13.29
CA PRO A 26 65.60 -5.53 12.94
C PRO A 26 65.38 -4.82 11.59
N SER A 27 65.84 -3.57 11.45
CA SER A 27 65.65 -2.74 10.24
C SER A 27 66.29 -3.30 8.96
N TRP A 28 67.09 -4.36 9.06
CA TRP A 28 67.75 -5.04 7.94
C TRP A 28 66.98 -6.24 7.38
N ALA A 29 65.92 -6.71 8.06
CA ALA A 29 65.07 -7.77 7.55
C ALA A 29 64.12 -7.22 6.47
N ARG A 30 64.07 -7.87 5.30
CA ARG A 30 63.09 -7.50 4.26
C ARG A 30 61.66 -7.61 4.83
N PRO A 31 60.75 -6.68 4.47
CA PRO A 31 59.35 -6.78 4.87
C PRO A 31 58.77 -8.12 4.44
N ASP A 32 57.91 -8.70 5.28
CA ASP A 32 57.16 -9.90 4.90
C ASP A 32 56.23 -9.52 3.74
N PRO A 33 56.32 -10.21 2.59
CA PRO A 33 55.49 -9.90 1.42
C PRO A 33 53.99 -10.01 1.73
N VAL A 34 53.59 -10.84 2.70
CA VAL A 34 52.20 -10.94 3.15
C VAL A 34 51.80 -9.70 3.98
N ASP A 35 52.71 -9.14 4.77
CA ASP A 35 52.45 -7.90 5.51
C ASP A 35 52.31 -6.69 4.56
N GLU A 36 53.11 -6.65 3.48
CA GLU A 36 52.97 -5.62 2.42
C GLU A 36 51.62 -5.74 1.68
N LEU A 37 51.21 -6.98 1.37
CA LEU A 37 49.92 -7.23 0.73
C LEU A 37 48.76 -6.86 1.65
N ALA A 38 48.87 -7.21 2.94
CA ALA A 38 47.91 -6.84 3.98
C ALA A 38 47.77 -5.31 4.09
N ALA A 39 48.88 -4.57 4.11
CA ALA A 39 48.86 -3.11 4.17
C ALA A 39 48.25 -2.47 2.90
N ARG A 40 48.52 -3.04 1.73
CA ARG A 40 48.00 -2.51 0.45
C ARG A 40 46.49 -2.72 0.28
N LEU A 41 45.98 -3.85 0.77
CA LEU A 41 44.58 -4.23 0.67
C LEU A 41 43.84 -4.06 2.01
N ASP A 42 44.41 -3.31 2.96
CA ASP A 42 43.98 -3.23 4.37
C ASP A 42 42.49 -2.89 4.48
N ASP A 43 42.01 -1.90 3.73
CA ASP A 43 40.61 -1.47 3.77
C ASP A 43 39.63 -2.56 3.29
N PHE A 44 39.97 -3.27 2.21
CA PHE A 44 39.11 -4.36 1.71
C PHE A 44 39.19 -5.58 2.62
N ILE A 45 40.40 -5.98 2.99
CA ILE A 45 40.63 -7.12 3.86
C ILE A 45 39.92 -6.88 5.18
N ALA A 46 40.08 -5.72 5.82
CA ALA A 46 39.44 -5.41 7.09
C ALA A 46 37.90 -5.49 7.01
N ALA A 47 37.32 -5.13 5.87
CA ALA A 47 35.87 -5.17 5.62
C ALA A 47 35.32 -6.54 5.22
N ALA A 48 36.17 -7.45 4.75
CA ALA A 48 35.76 -8.77 4.28
C ALA A 48 35.09 -9.58 5.39
N VAL A 49 33.93 -10.17 5.07
CA VAL A 49 33.13 -10.98 6.01
C VAL A 49 33.59 -12.44 6.04
N HIS A 50 34.26 -12.88 4.97
CA HIS A 50 34.77 -14.24 4.83
C HIS A 50 36.09 -14.25 4.04
N PRO A 51 37.06 -15.14 4.35
CA PRO A 51 38.30 -15.26 3.58
C PRO A 51 38.06 -15.48 2.07
N ASP A 52 37.01 -16.20 1.69
CA ASP A 52 36.69 -16.41 0.26
C ASP A 52 36.41 -15.09 -0.51
N GLU A 53 35.94 -14.02 0.15
CA GLU A 53 35.79 -12.71 -0.49
C GLU A 53 37.16 -12.11 -0.85
N ILE A 54 38.16 -12.33 0.01
CA ILE A 54 39.56 -11.95 -0.22
C ILE A 54 40.15 -12.83 -1.33
N ALA A 55 39.89 -14.14 -1.32
CA ALA A 55 40.35 -15.04 -2.39
C ALA A 55 39.79 -14.63 -3.76
N ALA A 56 38.50 -14.26 -3.82
CA ALA A 56 37.87 -13.76 -5.04
C ALA A 56 38.49 -12.44 -5.52
N LEU A 57 38.83 -11.52 -4.59
CA LEU A 57 39.55 -10.30 -4.95
C LEU A 57 40.93 -10.62 -5.53
N LEU A 58 41.72 -11.46 -4.85
CA LEU A 58 43.06 -11.85 -5.29
C LEU A 58 43.03 -12.49 -6.69
N GLU A 59 42.06 -13.37 -6.95
CA GLU A 59 41.86 -13.98 -8.26
C GLU A 59 41.45 -12.95 -9.31
N SER A 60 40.57 -12.00 -8.97
CA SER A 60 40.14 -10.92 -9.87
C SER A 60 41.27 -9.94 -10.23
N ASP A 61 42.23 -9.75 -9.32
CA ASP A 61 43.46 -8.99 -9.54
C ASP A 61 44.50 -9.77 -10.37
N GLY A 62 44.18 -11.01 -10.76
CA GLY A 62 44.98 -11.84 -11.65
C GLY A 62 46.09 -12.62 -10.96
N LEU A 63 46.05 -12.77 -9.63
CA LEU A 63 47.02 -13.59 -8.90
C LEU A 63 46.71 -15.07 -9.10
N SER A 64 47.53 -15.75 -9.92
CA SER A 64 47.49 -17.21 -10.07
C SER A 64 48.10 -17.90 -8.85
N ASP A 65 47.70 -19.15 -8.58
CA ASP A 65 48.26 -19.96 -7.49
C ASP A 65 49.79 -20.14 -7.57
N ASP A 66 50.37 -20.20 -8.77
CA ASP A 66 51.82 -20.32 -8.95
C ASP A 66 52.55 -19.05 -8.49
N GLN A 67 52.06 -17.87 -8.88
CA GLN A 67 52.56 -16.58 -8.40
C GLN A 67 52.41 -16.44 -6.88
N ILE A 68 51.31 -16.96 -6.33
CA ILE A 68 51.05 -16.91 -4.89
C ILE A 68 52.06 -17.77 -4.12
N ARG A 69 52.32 -18.99 -4.61
CA ARG A 69 53.31 -19.91 -4.03
C ARG A 69 54.72 -19.36 -4.10
N GLU A 70 55.09 -18.76 -5.22
CA GLU A 70 56.44 -18.18 -5.41
C GLU A 70 56.66 -16.90 -4.60
N ARG A 71 55.65 -16.03 -4.49
CA ARG A 71 55.80 -14.70 -3.88
C ARG A 71 55.48 -14.64 -2.39
N TYR A 72 54.53 -15.47 -1.93
CA TYR A 72 54.01 -15.42 -0.56
C TYR A 72 54.24 -16.73 0.22
N GLY A 73 54.74 -17.80 -0.42
CA GLY A 73 55.10 -19.05 0.24
C GLY A 73 53.91 -19.90 0.70
N VAL A 74 52.69 -19.55 0.29
CA VAL A 74 51.45 -20.25 0.63
C VAL A 74 50.88 -21.01 -0.57
N LYS A 75 50.04 -22.02 -0.32
CA LYS A 75 49.69 -23.03 -1.33
C LYS A 75 48.85 -22.50 -2.49
N ASN A 76 47.93 -21.58 -2.22
CA ASN A 76 46.94 -21.06 -3.17
C ASN A 76 46.28 -19.78 -2.64
N SER A 77 45.39 -19.19 -3.45
CA SER A 77 44.62 -17.98 -3.11
C SER A 77 43.80 -18.09 -1.84
N PHE A 78 43.21 -19.26 -1.55
CA PHE A 78 42.43 -19.50 -0.33
C PHE A 78 43.31 -19.47 0.93
N ALA A 79 44.46 -20.14 0.90
CA ALA A 79 45.40 -20.14 2.03
C ALA A 79 45.97 -18.74 2.30
N LEU A 80 46.27 -17.98 1.23
CA LEU A 80 46.69 -16.58 1.37
C LEU A 80 45.57 -15.71 1.95
N ALA A 81 44.33 -15.93 1.51
CA ALA A 81 43.18 -15.20 1.98
C ALA A 81 42.88 -15.45 3.46
N GLU A 82 42.98 -16.69 3.95
CA GLU A 82 42.88 -17.02 5.37
C GLU A 82 43.94 -16.30 6.20
N GLU A 83 45.20 -16.33 5.74
CA GLU A 83 46.30 -15.66 6.45
C GLU A 83 46.13 -14.14 6.50
N LEU A 84 45.67 -13.52 5.41
CA LEU A 84 45.32 -12.10 5.37
C LEU A 84 44.10 -11.77 6.26
N TYR A 85 43.11 -12.66 6.29
CA TYR A 85 41.91 -12.53 7.12
C TYR A 85 42.24 -12.55 8.61
N GLU A 86 43.17 -13.40 9.05
CA GLU A 86 43.61 -13.48 10.45
C GLU A 86 44.53 -12.32 10.86
N ARG A 87 45.36 -11.81 9.94
CA ARG A 87 46.38 -10.78 10.25
C ARG A 87 45.81 -9.37 10.41
N VAL A 88 44.79 -9.01 9.63
CA VAL A 88 44.23 -7.66 9.60
C VAL A 88 43.05 -7.54 10.59
N GLU A 89 43.03 -6.49 11.39
CA GLU A 89 41.92 -6.21 12.32
C GLU A 89 40.63 -5.92 11.53
N ARG A 90 39.53 -6.59 11.92
CA ARG A 90 38.25 -6.43 11.22
C ARG A 90 37.69 -5.03 11.45
N ARG A 91 37.41 -4.31 10.37
CA ARG A 91 36.72 -3.02 10.38
C ARG A 91 35.55 -3.13 9.41
N TYR A 92 34.34 -2.93 9.90
CA TYR A 92 33.14 -2.98 9.07
C TYR A 92 32.70 -1.54 8.78
N PRO A 93 33.24 -0.88 7.74
CA PRO A 93 32.82 0.46 7.36
C PRO A 93 31.34 0.44 7.02
N GLU A 94 30.64 1.51 7.39
CA GLU A 94 29.25 1.69 6.99
C GLU A 94 29.20 1.84 5.46
N PRO A 95 28.28 1.16 4.74
CA PRO A 95 28.23 1.21 3.28
C PRO A 95 28.12 2.64 2.76
N ASP A 96 28.83 2.93 1.66
CA ASP A 96 28.79 4.25 1.04
C ASP A 96 27.41 4.57 0.46
N GLY A 97 26.93 5.77 0.79
CA GLY A 97 25.70 6.34 0.24
C GLY A 97 24.45 6.11 1.10
N PRO A 98 23.36 6.80 0.77
CA PRO A 98 22.11 6.66 1.52
C PRO A 98 21.58 5.25 1.33
N ALA A 99 21.36 4.54 2.44
CA ALA A 99 20.83 3.19 2.43
C ALA A 99 19.59 3.08 1.52
N HIS A 100 19.58 2.06 0.67
CA HIS A 100 18.45 1.82 -0.23
C HIS A 100 17.15 1.69 0.58
N ASP A 101 16.12 2.39 0.14
CA ASP A 101 14.81 2.36 0.77
C ASP A 101 13.78 1.99 -0.30
N PRO A 102 13.30 0.72 -0.28
CA PRO A 102 12.34 0.23 -1.27
C PRO A 102 10.95 0.84 -1.09
N TRP A 103 10.68 1.52 0.04
CA TRP A 103 9.39 2.11 0.37
C TRP A 103 9.26 3.58 -0.03
N ARG A 104 10.31 4.18 -0.60
CA ARG A 104 10.23 5.55 -1.12
C ARG A 104 9.23 5.64 -2.27
N THR A 105 8.21 6.48 -2.08
CA THR A 105 7.20 6.78 -3.10
C THR A 105 6.99 8.29 -3.23
N GLY A 106 6.53 8.72 -4.42
CA GLY A 106 6.21 10.12 -4.68
C GLY A 106 4.78 10.46 -4.24
N LEU A 107 4.63 11.54 -3.47
CA LEU A 107 3.33 12.03 -2.98
C LEU A 107 2.31 12.23 -4.12
N LEU A 108 2.74 12.79 -5.24
CA LEU A 108 1.86 13.09 -6.38
C LEU A 108 1.18 11.82 -6.96
N GLY A 109 1.86 10.67 -6.93
CA GLY A 109 1.29 9.41 -7.38
C GLY A 109 0.14 8.94 -6.48
N CYS A 110 0.35 9.01 -5.16
CA CYS A 110 -0.66 8.67 -4.17
C CYS A 110 -1.85 9.65 -4.23
N LEU A 111 -1.59 10.97 -4.35
CA LEU A 111 -2.65 11.98 -4.51
C LEU A 111 -3.47 11.75 -5.77
N LEU A 112 -2.82 11.47 -6.91
CA LEU A 112 -3.51 11.14 -8.16
C LEU A 112 -4.45 9.94 -7.97
N ARG A 113 -4.02 8.92 -7.21
CA ARG A 113 -4.84 7.75 -6.94
C ARG A 113 -6.07 8.10 -6.09
N GLY A 114 -5.93 8.94 -5.07
CA GLY A 114 -7.05 9.49 -4.29
C GLY A 114 -8.05 10.26 -5.17
N VAL A 115 -7.58 11.12 -6.08
CA VAL A 115 -8.43 11.83 -7.04
C VAL A 115 -9.18 10.84 -7.94
N VAL A 116 -8.48 9.87 -8.51
CA VAL A 116 -9.08 8.88 -9.43
C VAL A 116 -10.09 7.97 -8.73
N PHE A 117 -9.97 7.74 -7.41
CA PHE A 117 -11.02 7.07 -6.64
C PHE A 117 -12.27 7.93 -6.43
N ALA A 118 -12.13 9.26 -6.35
CA ALA A 118 -13.25 10.19 -6.13
C ALA A 118 -14.01 10.55 -7.41
N LEU A 119 -13.32 10.68 -8.55
CA LEU A 119 -13.90 11.10 -9.84
C LEU A 119 -15.14 10.32 -10.30
N PRO A 120 -15.25 8.99 -10.09
CA PRO A 120 -16.45 8.22 -10.46
C PRO A 120 -17.71 8.71 -9.75
N GLY A 121 -17.58 9.40 -8.61
CA GLY A 121 -18.69 10.05 -7.92
C GLY A 121 -19.47 11.04 -8.80
N PHE A 122 -18.79 11.70 -9.75
CA PHE A 122 -19.43 12.57 -10.74
C PHE A 122 -20.32 11.80 -11.73
N GLY A 123 -20.09 10.50 -11.90
CA GLY A 123 -20.98 9.62 -12.65
C GLY A 123 -22.37 9.54 -12.01
N TYR A 124 -22.47 9.60 -10.68
CA TYR A 124 -23.77 9.64 -9.98
C TYR A 124 -24.52 10.94 -10.21
N VAL A 125 -23.81 12.07 -10.39
CA VAL A 125 -24.43 13.36 -10.72
C VAL A 125 -25.07 13.31 -12.12
N LEU A 126 -24.35 12.77 -13.10
CA LEU A 126 -24.88 12.61 -14.45
C LEU A 126 -25.99 11.55 -14.52
N GLY A 127 -25.83 10.46 -13.76
CA GLY A 127 -26.74 9.32 -13.70
C GLY A 127 -27.94 9.51 -12.76
N ALA A 128 -28.03 10.61 -12.02
CA ALA A 128 -29.11 10.86 -11.08
C ALA A 128 -30.53 10.63 -11.66
N PRO A 129 -30.85 11.03 -12.92
CA PRO A 129 -32.15 10.73 -13.52
C PRO A 129 -32.44 9.24 -13.68
N LEU A 130 -31.41 8.39 -13.86
CA LEU A 130 -31.55 6.94 -14.01
C LEU A 130 -31.79 6.24 -12.67
N LEU A 131 -31.45 6.91 -11.57
CA LEU A 131 -31.62 6.44 -10.20
C LEU A 131 -32.91 6.98 -9.56
N ALA A 132 -33.58 7.94 -10.23
CA ALA A 132 -34.84 8.51 -9.79
C ALA A 132 -35.98 7.48 -9.86
N GLY A 133 -36.94 7.62 -8.94
CA GLY A 133 -38.09 6.74 -8.83
C GLY A 133 -38.87 7.01 -7.54
N PRO A 134 -39.94 6.25 -7.29
CA PRO A 134 -40.64 6.28 -6.00
C PRO A 134 -39.63 6.11 -4.85
N GLN A 135 -39.86 6.84 -3.75
CA GLN A 135 -39.02 6.69 -2.58
C GLN A 135 -39.27 5.32 -1.94
N ASP A 136 -38.20 4.68 -1.47
CA ASP A 136 -38.29 3.47 -0.67
C ASP A 136 -38.64 3.77 0.81
N ASP A 137 -38.69 2.74 1.64
CA ASP A 137 -38.98 2.85 3.08
C ASP A 137 -37.97 3.74 3.84
N PHE A 138 -36.81 4.01 3.25
CA PHE A 138 -35.77 4.89 3.80
C PHE A 138 -35.85 6.33 3.24
N GLY A 139 -36.88 6.65 2.43
CA GLY A 139 -37.02 7.94 1.78
C GLY A 139 -36.02 8.17 0.63
N LEU A 140 -35.32 7.11 0.21
CA LEU A 140 -34.29 7.18 -0.83
C LEU A 140 -34.89 6.91 -2.22
N PRO A 141 -34.33 7.48 -3.30
CA PRO A 141 -34.72 7.11 -4.65
C PRO A 141 -34.58 5.60 -4.87
N ALA A 142 -35.56 4.97 -5.53
CA ALA A 142 -35.61 3.52 -5.77
C ALA A 142 -34.30 2.91 -6.33
N GLY A 143 -33.50 3.67 -7.08
CA GLY A 143 -32.22 3.20 -7.61
C GLY A 143 -31.08 3.10 -6.59
N THR A 144 -31.24 3.64 -5.38
CA THR A 144 -30.16 3.78 -4.39
C THR A 144 -29.76 2.44 -3.78
N VAL A 145 -30.71 1.66 -3.27
CA VAL A 145 -30.41 0.36 -2.63
C VAL A 145 -29.77 -0.64 -3.60
N PRO A 146 -30.28 -0.83 -4.84
CA PRO A 146 -29.61 -1.67 -5.84
C PRO A 146 -28.19 -1.22 -6.16
N LEU A 147 -27.96 0.09 -6.26
CA LEU A 147 -26.65 0.68 -6.55
C LEU A 147 -25.64 0.39 -5.44
N LEU A 148 -26.05 0.59 -4.19
CA LEU A 148 -25.24 0.34 -3.00
C LEU A 148 -24.93 -1.14 -2.82
N ALA A 149 -25.92 -2.01 -3.04
CA ALA A 149 -25.73 -3.45 -3.00
C ALA A 149 -24.70 -3.91 -4.05
N ALA A 150 -24.82 -3.43 -5.29
CA ALA A 150 -23.85 -3.69 -6.35
C ALA A 150 -22.45 -3.13 -6.02
N ALA A 151 -22.37 -1.94 -5.41
CA ALA A 151 -21.12 -1.33 -4.99
C ALA A 151 -20.42 -2.18 -3.91
N LEU A 152 -21.14 -2.63 -2.88
CA LEU A 152 -20.62 -3.49 -1.82
C LEU A 152 -20.09 -4.82 -2.37
N VAL A 153 -20.82 -5.46 -3.27
CA VAL A 153 -20.37 -6.68 -3.97
C VAL A 153 -19.11 -6.39 -4.80
N GLY A 154 -19.11 -5.27 -5.52
CA GLY A 154 -17.97 -4.81 -6.30
C GLY A 154 -16.73 -4.59 -5.44
N TRP A 155 -16.84 -3.89 -4.31
CA TRP A 155 -15.73 -3.66 -3.38
C TRP A 155 -15.22 -4.97 -2.77
N THR A 156 -16.12 -5.84 -2.32
CA THR A 156 -15.80 -7.17 -1.78
C THR A 156 -14.98 -7.99 -2.78
N TRP A 157 -15.49 -8.10 -4.01
CA TRP A 157 -14.83 -8.88 -5.05
C TRP A 157 -13.51 -8.27 -5.49
N ASN A 158 -13.50 -6.95 -5.76
CA ASN A 158 -12.32 -6.28 -6.29
C ASN A 158 -11.18 -6.17 -5.28
N GLN A 159 -11.45 -6.15 -3.98
CA GLN A 159 -10.41 -6.24 -2.95
C GLN A 159 -9.71 -7.60 -2.97
N GLY A 160 -10.47 -8.70 -3.03
CA GLY A 160 -9.91 -10.04 -3.18
C GLY A 160 -9.15 -10.22 -4.50
N LEU A 161 -9.72 -9.70 -5.59
CA LEU A 161 -9.09 -9.73 -6.92
C LEU A 161 -7.78 -8.93 -6.97
N ALA A 162 -7.77 -7.71 -6.42
CA ALA A 162 -6.60 -6.87 -6.35
C ALA A 162 -5.49 -7.54 -5.54
N HIS A 163 -5.80 -8.12 -4.37
CA HIS A 163 -4.83 -8.88 -3.59
C HIS A 163 -4.22 -10.04 -4.40
N ARG A 164 -5.05 -10.82 -5.09
CA ARG A 164 -4.58 -11.93 -5.92
C ARG A 164 -3.64 -11.46 -7.03
N ALA A 165 -4.01 -10.38 -7.72
CA ALA A 165 -3.20 -9.83 -8.80
C ALA A 165 -1.88 -9.23 -8.28
N TYR A 166 -1.90 -8.49 -7.17
CA TYR A 166 -0.69 -7.99 -6.52
C TYR A 166 0.20 -9.13 -5.99
N SER A 167 -0.38 -10.24 -5.54
CA SER A 167 0.39 -11.42 -5.13
C SER A 167 1.20 -11.99 -6.29
N TRP A 168 0.60 -12.10 -7.48
CA TRP A 168 1.31 -12.51 -8.69
C TRP A 168 2.38 -11.50 -9.13
N LEU A 169 2.09 -10.19 -9.02
CA LEU A 169 3.08 -9.15 -9.28
C LEU A 169 4.27 -9.21 -8.31
N GLY A 170 4.01 -9.49 -7.03
CA GLY A 170 5.05 -9.69 -6.00
C GLY A 170 5.93 -10.92 -6.27
N LEU A 171 5.39 -11.94 -6.94
CA LEU A 171 6.16 -13.10 -7.43
C LEU A 171 6.86 -12.83 -8.77
N GLY A 172 6.73 -11.63 -9.35
CA GLY A 172 7.28 -11.26 -10.66
C GLY A 172 6.51 -11.82 -11.86
N ASP A 173 5.40 -12.54 -11.66
CA ASP A 173 4.59 -13.11 -12.74
C ASP A 173 3.48 -12.14 -13.18
N ARG A 174 3.87 -11.15 -13.96
CA ARG A 174 2.95 -10.18 -14.55
C ARG A 174 1.94 -10.82 -15.50
N SER A 175 2.24 -12.00 -16.06
CA SER A 175 1.33 -12.68 -16.98
C SER A 175 0.17 -13.34 -16.24
N ALA A 176 0.45 -14.01 -15.12
CA ALA A 176 -0.56 -14.59 -14.24
C ALA A 176 -1.41 -13.50 -13.56
N ALA A 177 -0.79 -12.36 -13.18
CA ALA A 177 -1.52 -11.19 -12.70
C ALA A 177 -2.56 -10.70 -13.73
N ARG A 178 -2.14 -10.49 -14.98
CA ARG A 178 -3.04 -10.12 -16.09
C ARG A 178 -4.15 -11.16 -16.31
N GLY A 179 -3.80 -12.44 -16.34
CA GLY A 179 -4.78 -13.53 -16.48
C GLY A 179 -5.83 -13.52 -15.36
N SER A 180 -5.40 -13.29 -14.11
CA SER A 180 -6.32 -13.19 -12.98
C SER A 180 -7.29 -12.00 -13.10
N LEU A 181 -6.81 -10.84 -13.58
CA LEU A 181 -7.65 -9.66 -13.80
C LEU A 181 -8.59 -9.82 -14.98
N LEU A 182 -8.12 -10.42 -16.08
CA LEU A 182 -8.90 -10.66 -17.30
C LEU A 182 -10.11 -11.56 -17.02
N LEU A 183 -9.97 -12.56 -16.17
CA LEU A 183 -11.06 -13.45 -15.78
C LEU A 183 -11.87 -12.92 -14.59
N GLY A 184 -11.18 -12.32 -13.60
CA GLY A 184 -11.81 -11.88 -12.37
C GLY A 184 -12.67 -10.63 -12.53
N ALA A 185 -12.24 -9.65 -13.33
CA ALA A 185 -12.97 -8.40 -13.46
C ALA A 185 -14.38 -8.59 -14.08
N PRO A 186 -14.57 -9.36 -15.17
CA PRO A 186 -15.90 -9.65 -15.71
C PRO A 186 -16.80 -10.41 -14.73
N VAL A 187 -16.25 -11.36 -13.97
CA VAL A 187 -17.03 -12.12 -12.96
C VAL A 187 -17.53 -11.19 -11.86
N GLY A 188 -16.68 -10.30 -11.35
CA GLY A 188 -17.08 -9.30 -10.35
C GLY A 188 -18.16 -8.36 -10.89
N ALA A 189 -18.00 -7.91 -12.13
CA ALA A 189 -18.99 -7.06 -12.80
C ALA A 189 -20.35 -7.76 -12.94
N LEU A 190 -20.34 -9.05 -13.33
CA LEU A 190 -21.54 -9.87 -13.43
C LEU A 190 -22.22 -10.06 -12.08
N LEU A 191 -21.46 -10.39 -11.03
CA LEU A 191 -21.99 -10.54 -9.67
C LEU A 191 -22.65 -9.26 -9.16
N GLY A 192 -22.00 -8.10 -9.36
CA GLY A 192 -22.57 -6.80 -8.99
C GLY A 192 -23.85 -6.49 -9.75
N ALA A 193 -23.88 -6.73 -11.07
CA ALA A 193 -25.06 -6.54 -11.90
C ALA A 193 -26.23 -7.48 -11.52
N LEU A 194 -25.95 -8.75 -11.22
CA LEU A 194 -26.95 -9.71 -10.77
C LEU A 194 -27.55 -9.32 -9.42
N VAL A 195 -26.73 -8.86 -8.48
CA VAL A 195 -27.23 -8.39 -7.18
C VAL A 195 -28.08 -7.13 -7.35
N ALA A 196 -27.68 -6.19 -8.21
CA ALA A 196 -28.53 -5.05 -8.55
C ALA A 196 -29.89 -5.48 -9.09
N LEU A 197 -29.91 -6.45 -10.01
CA LEU A 197 -31.14 -6.98 -10.59
C LEU A 197 -32.03 -7.69 -9.55
N ILE A 198 -31.43 -8.48 -8.66
CA ILE A 198 -32.17 -9.18 -7.58
C ILE A 198 -32.81 -8.17 -6.62
N VAL A 199 -32.07 -7.12 -6.25
CA VAL A 199 -32.53 -6.11 -5.29
C VAL A 199 -33.56 -5.15 -5.91
N ALA A 200 -33.35 -4.70 -7.14
CA ALA A 200 -34.27 -3.79 -7.84
C ALA A 200 -35.52 -4.49 -8.39
N GLY A 201 -35.43 -5.78 -8.68
CA GLY A 201 -36.41 -6.50 -9.48
C GLY A 201 -36.49 -5.98 -10.93
N ALA A 202 -37.52 -6.40 -11.66
CA ALA A 202 -37.75 -5.97 -13.05
C ALA A 202 -38.39 -4.57 -13.16
N ALA A 203 -38.76 -3.95 -12.03
CA ALA A 203 -39.52 -2.69 -12.00
C ALA A 203 -38.66 -1.45 -12.32
N HIS A 204 -37.34 -1.51 -12.11
CA HIS A 204 -36.44 -0.37 -12.25
C HIS A 204 -35.24 -0.67 -13.19
N PRO A 205 -35.51 -0.92 -14.50
CA PRO A 205 -34.46 -1.33 -15.44
C PRO A 205 -33.35 -0.30 -15.62
N ALA A 206 -33.65 1.00 -15.51
CA ALA A 206 -32.66 2.07 -15.61
C ALA A 206 -31.64 2.04 -14.46
N ALA A 207 -32.10 1.81 -13.22
CA ALA A 207 -31.23 1.70 -12.06
C ALA A 207 -30.34 0.44 -12.14
N VAL A 208 -30.91 -0.69 -12.60
CA VAL A 208 -30.16 -1.92 -12.84
C VAL A 208 -29.08 -1.71 -13.91
N ALA A 209 -29.42 -1.05 -15.03
CA ALA A 209 -28.48 -0.76 -16.09
C ALA A 209 -27.33 0.14 -15.61
N PHE A 210 -27.64 1.17 -14.80
CA PHE A 210 -26.64 2.05 -14.22
C PHE A 210 -25.73 1.31 -13.23
N ALA A 211 -26.29 0.50 -12.33
CA ALA A 211 -25.53 -0.33 -11.38
C ALA A 211 -24.67 -1.39 -12.08
N ALA A 212 -25.14 -1.96 -13.19
CA ALA A 212 -24.36 -2.85 -14.04
C ALA A 212 -23.18 -2.10 -14.69
N GLY A 213 -23.41 -0.89 -15.21
CA GLY A 213 -22.35 -0.01 -15.72
C GLY A 213 -21.30 0.33 -14.66
N GLN A 214 -21.73 0.67 -13.44
CA GLN A 214 -20.84 0.86 -12.29
C GLN A 214 -20.01 -0.40 -12.01
N SER A 215 -20.63 -1.58 -12.01
CA SER A 215 -19.95 -2.84 -11.71
C SER A 215 -18.87 -3.16 -12.76
N VAL A 216 -19.17 -2.93 -14.04
CA VAL A 216 -18.21 -3.04 -15.15
C VAL A 216 -17.07 -2.02 -15.00
N TYR A 217 -17.40 -0.77 -14.67
CA TYR A 217 -16.41 0.26 -14.38
C TYR A 217 -15.46 -0.16 -13.25
N LEU A 218 -15.99 -0.63 -12.12
CA LEU A 218 -15.19 -1.02 -10.96
C LEU A 218 -14.22 -2.15 -11.31
N GLY A 219 -14.64 -3.15 -12.08
CA GLY A 219 -13.78 -4.23 -12.55
C GLY A 219 -12.65 -3.74 -13.47
N ALA A 220 -12.98 -2.90 -14.46
CA ALA A 220 -11.99 -2.35 -15.39
C ALA A 220 -11.02 -1.36 -14.72
N ALA A 221 -11.53 -0.50 -13.83
CA ALA A 221 -10.72 0.42 -13.03
C ALA A 221 -9.76 -0.35 -12.11
N THR A 222 -10.22 -1.42 -11.47
CA THR A 222 -9.36 -2.31 -10.67
C THR A 222 -8.20 -2.86 -11.49
N ALA A 223 -8.46 -3.32 -12.72
CA ALA A 223 -7.40 -3.79 -13.60
C ALA A 223 -6.38 -2.70 -13.94
N LEU A 224 -6.82 -1.48 -14.27
CA LEU A 224 -5.94 -0.35 -14.56
C LEU A 224 -5.11 0.07 -13.34
N LEU A 225 -5.74 0.16 -12.17
CA LEU A 225 -5.10 0.57 -10.92
C LEU A 225 -4.09 -0.46 -10.41
N VAL A 226 -4.36 -1.75 -10.54
CA VAL A 226 -3.41 -2.81 -10.20
C VAL A 226 -2.18 -2.76 -11.12
N MET A 227 -2.39 -2.41 -12.39
CA MET A 227 -1.35 -2.36 -13.41
C MET A 227 -0.61 -1.01 -13.47
N GLY A 228 -0.88 -0.08 -12.54
CA GLY A 228 -0.21 1.22 -12.45
C GLY A 228 -0.56 2.17 -13.60
N ARG A 229 -1.84 2.18 -14.02
CA ARG A 229 -2.36 3.00 -15.13
C ARG A 229 -3.30 4.11 -14.65
N GLU A 230 -2.99 4.73 -13.51
CA GLU A 230 -3.79 5.80 -12.89
C GLU A 230 -4.00 6.99 -13.84
N ARG A 231 -2.96 7.38 -14.58
CA ARG A 231 -3.04 8.49 -15.55
C ARG A 231 -3.98 8.21 -16.71
N ALA A 232 -4.01 6.96 -17.19
CA ALA A 232 -4.91 6.55 -18.25
C ALA A 232 -6.37 6.53 -17.76
N LEU A 233 -6.58 6.08 -16.52
CA LEU A 233 -7.89 6.13 -15.88
C LEU A 233 -8.36 7.57 -15.65
N LEU A 234 -7.49 8.46 -15.18
CA LEU A 234 -7.79 9.89 -15.08
C LEU A 234 -8.25 10.45 -16.43
N ALA A 235 -7.45 10.24 -17.48
CA ALA A 235 -7.77 10.74 -18.82
C ALA A 235 -9.12 10.22 -19.35
N ALA A 236 -9.47 8.97 -19.04
CA ALA A 236 -10.74 8.37 -19.44
C ALA A 236 -11.96 8.94 -18.68
N LEU A 237 -11.75 9.38 -17.43
CA LEU A 237 -12.79 9.96 -16.58
C LEU A 237 -13.01 11.46 -16.80
N LEU A 238 -11.99 12.19 -17.27
CA LEU A 238 -12.05 13.64 -17.48
C LEU A 238 -13.28 14.13 -18.27
N PRO A 239 -13.67 13.52 -19.42
CA PRO A 239 -14.85 13.97 -20.17
C PRO A 239 -16.14 13.90 -19.35
N MET A 240 -16.36 12.78 -18.65
CA MET A 240 -17.51 12.58 -17.78
C MET A 240 -17.48 13.55 -16.60
N THR A 241 -16.33 13.75 -15.95
CA THR A 241 -16.18 14.72 -14.87
C THR A 241 -16.49 16.14 -15.33
N ALA A 242 -15.95 16.56 -16.49
CA ALA A 242 -16.20 17.88 -17.05
C ALA A 242 -17.69 18.08 -17.35
N GLY A 243 -18.34 17.08 -17.96
CA GLY A 243 -19.78 17.14 -18.23
C GLY A 243 -20.63 17.17 -16.96
N ALA A 244 -20.22 16.46 -15.90
CA ALA A 244 -20.88 16.51 -14.60
C ALA A 244 -20.77 17.90 -13.96
N VAL A 245 -19.58 18.53 -14.00
CA VAL A 245 -19.38 19.89 -13.50
C VAL A 245 -20.23 20.90 -14.28
N VAL A 246 -20.28 20.78 -15.62
CA VAL A 246 -21.15 21.63 -16.45
C VAL A 246 -22.62 21.42 -16.08
N SER A 247 -23.03 20.19 -15.77
CA SER A 247 -24.40 19.88 -15.37
C SER A 247 -24.85 20.50 -14.04
N LEU A 248 -23.92 20.96 -13.21
CA LEU A 248 -24.21 21.68 -11.96
C LEU A 248 -24.65 23.13 -12.21
N VAL A 249 -24.29 23.71 -13.37
CA VAL A 249 -24.59 25.11 -13.70
C VAL A 249 -25.58 25.22 -14.86
N HIS A 250 -25.52 24.28 -15.81
CA HIS A 250 -26.37 24.26 -17.00
C HIS A 250 -27.13 22.95 -17.10
N SER A 251 -28.39 22.99 -17.54
CA SER A 251 -29.14 21.77 -17.84
C SER A 251 -28.53 21.04 -19.04
N VAL A 252 -27.86 19.92 -18.77
CA VAL A 252 -27.31 19.04 -19.83
C VAL A 252 -28.41 18.07 -20.29
N PRO A 253 -28.70 17.98 -21.60
CA PRO A 253 -29.68 17.04 -22.14
C PRO A 253 -29.35 15.58 -21.82
N ASP A 254 -30.37 14.74 -21.63
CA ASP A 254 -30.22 13.34 -21.22
C ASP A 254 -29.37 12.52 -22.19
N ALA A 255 -29.51 12.77 -23.49
CA ALA A 255 -28.68 12.13 -24.51
C ALA A 255 -27.18 12.42 -24.30
N ALA A 256 -26.83 13.66 -23.91
CA ALA A 256 -25.44 14.02 -23.64
C ALA A 256 -24.93 13.38 -22.34
N ARG A 257 -25.76 13.32 -21.29
CA ARG A 257 -25.44 12.61 -20.03
C ARG A 257 -25.11 11.14 -20.29
N LEU A 258 -25.99 10.44 -21.01
CA LEU A 258 -25.80 9.05 -21.40
C LEU A 258 -24.57 8.84 -22.27
N THR A 259 -24.35 9.72 -23.26
CA THR A 259 -23.16 9.66 -24.13
C THR A 259 -21.86 9.79 -23.32
N LEU A 260 -21.81 10.70 -22.35
CA LEU A 260 -20.64 10.87 -21.48
C LEU A 260 -20.40 9.67 -20.57
N LEU A 261 -21.47 9.14 -19.94
CA LEU A 261 -21.39 7.96 -19.07
C LEU A 261 -20.92 6.73 -19.85
N LEU A 262 -21.57 6.41 -20.96
CA LEU A 262 -21.23 5.26 -21.80
C LEU A 262 -19.87 5.44 -22.47
N GLY A 263 -19.56 6.63 -22.98
CA GLY A 263 -18.28 6.93 -23.60
C GLY A 263 -17.11 6.72 -22.65
N SER A 264 -17.16 7.32 -21.44
CA SER A 264 -16.13 7.10 -20.42
C SER A 264 -16.05 5.64 -19.99
N LEU A 265 -17.18 4.96 -19.78
CA LEU A 265 -17.20 3.52 -19.46
C LEU A 265 -16.51 2.69 -20.54
N THR A 266 -16.86 2.92 -21.81
CA THR A 266 -16.27 2.22 -22.96
C THR A 266 -14.76 2.45 -23.02
N VAL A 267 -14.29 3.70 -22.85
CA VAL A 267 -12.85 4.00 -22.85
C VAL A 267 -12.14 3.28 -21.70
N VAL A 268 -12.68 3.30 -20.48
CA VAL A 268 -12.11 2.59 -19.32
C VAL A 268 -12.04 1.08 -19.57
N VAL A 269 -13.11 0.48 -20.11
CA VAL A 269 -13.16 -0.95 -20.44
C VAL A 269 -12.13 -1.30 -21.51
N VAL A 270 -12.06 -0.54 -22.60
CA VAL A 270 -11.09 -0.77 -23.69
C VAL A 270 -9.66 -0.65 -23.19
N LEU A 271 -9.34 0.36 -22.38
CA LEU A 271 -8.02 0.54 -21.78
C LEU A 271 -7.68 -0.60 -20.81
N GLY A 272 -8.64 -1.00 -19.96
CA GLY A 272 -8.49 -2.11 -19.03
C GLY A 272 -8.20 -3.41 -19.77
N GLN A 273 -9.04 -3.75 -20.75
CA GLN A 273 -8.87 -4.93 -21.61
C GLN A 273 -7.53 -4.92 -22.34
N ARG A 274 -7.10 -3.79 -22.90
CA ARG A 274 -5.81 -3.67 -23.57
C ARG A 274 -4.62 -3.92 -22.63
N GLU A 275 -4.71 -3.52 -21.37
CA GLU A 275 -3.63 -3.74 -20.40
C GLU A 275 -3.57 -5.18 -19.88
N VAL A 276 -4.70 -5.89 -19.79
CA VAL A 276 -4.76 -7.28 -19.32
C VAL A 276 -4.73 -8.33 -20.44
N ALA A 277 -5.01 -7.95 -21.69
CA ALA A 277 -5.00 -8.86 -22.82
C ALA A 277 -3.61 -9.49 -23.03
N PRO A 278 -3.55 -10.78 -23.40
CA PRO A 278 -2.28 -11.44 -23.67
C PRO A 278 -1.60 -10.77 -24.87
N ARG A 279 -0.36 -10.32 -24.67
CA ARG A 279 0.47 -9.82 -25.77
C ARG A 279 0.90 -11.01 -26.64
N LYS A 280 0.17 -11.27 -27.73
CA LYS A 280 0.57 -12.26 -28.73
C LYS A 280 1.76 -11.73 -29.55
N GLY A 281 2.96 -12.26 -29.29
CA GLY A 281 4.11 -12.26 -30.21
C GLY A 281 4.76 -10.90 -30.58
N ARG A 282 6.10 -10.85 -30.63
CA ARG A 282 6.94 -9.76 -31.20
C ARG A 282 7.03 -8.40 -30.47
N GLY A 283 6.73 -8.32 -29.17
CA GLY A 283 6.85 -7.07 -28.39
C GLY A 283 8.04 -6.96 -27.44
N ALA A 284 9.08 -7.78 -27.56
CA ALA A 284 10.25 -7.75 -26.65
C ALA A 284 11.28 -6.64 -26.98
N LEU A 285 11.04 -5.85 -28.04
CA LEU A 285 11.99 -4.85 -28.55
C LEU A 285 11.47 -3.40 -28.47
N SER A 286 10.29 -3.17 -27.91
CA SER A 286 9.66 -1.84 -27.84
C SER A 286 9.27 -1.42 -26.41
N ASP A 287 10.05 -1.83 -25.42
CA ASP A 287 10.18 -1.10 -24.15
C ASP A 287 11.27 -0.02 -24.32
N VAL A 288 10.97 0.99 -25.13
CA VAL A 288 11.77 2.22 -25.23
C VAL A 288 11.02 3.33 -24.49
N ARG A 289 11.72 3.92 -23.52
CA ARG A 289 11.40 5.11 -22.69
C ARG A 289 10.50 4.89 -21.47
N LEU A 290 11.06 4.20 -20.48
CA LEU A 290 11.00 4.66 -19.09
C LEU A 290 12.33 5.36 -18.75
N PRO A 291 12.36 6.39 -17.88
CA PRO A 291 13.59 7.06 -17.48
C PRO A 291 14.53 6.08 -16.75
N PRO A 292 15.85 6.33 -16.75
CA PRO A 292 16.85 5.35 -16.31
C PRO A 292 16.65 5.05 -14.82
N ARG A 293 16.17 3.84 -14.51
CA ARG A 293 16.41 3.23 -13.20
C ARG A 293 17.91 2.95 -13.12
N GLY A 294 18.54 3.44 -12.07
CA GLY A 294 19.97 3.29 -11.83
C GLY A 294 20.41 1.83 -12.02
N ARG A 295 21.53 1.67 -12.72
CA ARG A 295 22.30 0.43 -12.78
C ARG A 295 22.56 -0.01 -11.35
N ASP A 296 21.88 -1.07 -10.93
CA ASP A 296 22.30 -2.11 -9.98
C ASP A 296 21.13 -3.08 -9.74
N GLU A 297 20.52 -3.56 -10.83
CA GLU A 297 19.61 -4.71 -10.76
C GLU A 297 20.40 -5.99 -11.04
N PRO A 298 20.39 -6.98 -10.13
CA PRO A 298 21.01 -8.28 -10.39
C PRO A 298 20.37 -8.92 -11.63
N ARG A 299 21.24 -9.51 -12.45
CA ARG A 299 20.94 -10.16 -13.73
C ARG A 299 19.68 -11.03 -13.62
N ARG A 300 18.68 -10.77 -14.48
CA ARG A 300 17.42 -11.53 -14.57
C ARG A 300 17.69 -13.03 -14.67
N SER A 301 17.62 -13.71 -13.53
CA SER A 301 17.49 -15.16 -13.46
C SER A 301 16.26 -15.56 -14.27
N ARG A 302 16.43 -16.51 -15.20
CA ARG A 302 15.32 -17.13 -15.94
C ARG A 302 14.27 -17.54 -14.93
N SER A 303 13.10 -16.89 -15.00
CA SER A 303 11.93 -17.16 -14.18
C SER A 303 11.68 -18.67 -14.12
N ARG A 304 12.10 -19.27 -13.00
CA ARG A 304 11.69 -20.61 -12.63
C ARG A 304 10.20 -20.47 -12.34
N ARG A 305 9.34 -21.05 -13.20
CA ARG A 305 7.89 -21.14 -12.91
C ARG A 305 7.75 -21.77 -11.53
N THR A 306 7.44 -20.96 -10.53
CA THR A 306 7.07 -21.45 -9.21
C THR A 306 5.75 -22.18 -9.39
N THR A 307 5.76 -23.49 -9.20
CA THR A 307 4.62 -24.40 -9.47
C THR A 307 3.46 -24.21 -8.49
N MET A 308 3.59 -23.36 -7.47
CA MET A 308 2.52 -23.00 -6.56
C MET A 308 2.17 -21.52 -6.69
N GLY A 309 1.09 -21.23 -7.41
CA GLY A 309 0.48 -19.91 -7.39
C GLY A 309 -0.15 -19.56 -6.03
N PRO A 310 -0.47 -18.28 -5.77
CA PRO A 310 -1.20 -17.86 -4.58
C PRO A 310 -2.49 -18.67 -4.43
N ARG A 311 -2.69 -19.24 -3.23
CA ARG A 311 -3.87 -20.02 -2.86
C ARG A 311 -5.13 -19.17 -3.08
N LEU A 312 -6.17 -19.76 -3.66
CA LEU A 312 -7.44 -19.06 -3.94
C LEU A 312 -8.03 -18.45 -2.65
N PHE A 313 -8.10 -19.26 -1.59
CA PHE A 313 -8.58 -18.83 -0.28
C PHE A 313 -7.69 -17.80 0.42
N GLY A 314 -6.45 -17.59 -0.05
CA GLY A 314 -5.57 -16.55 0.49
C GLY A 314 -6.10 -15.13 0.26
N SER A 315 -7.06 -14.96 -0.66
CA SER A 315 -7.69 -13.65 -0.94
C SER A 315 -9.01 -13.43 -0.18
N LEU A 316 -9.53 -14.45 0.50
CA LEU A 316 -10.81 -14.36 1.22
C LEU A 316 -10.77 -13.31 2.35
N PRO A 317 -9.72 -13.22 3.20
CA PRO A 317 -9.66 -12.19 4.24
C PRO A 317 -9.72 -10.76 3.67
N TYR A 318 -9.13 -10.54 2.49
CA TYR A 318 -9.15 -9.25 1.80
C TYR A 318 -10.52 -8.92 1.22
N ALA A 319 -11.23 -9.93 0.71
CA ALA A 319 -12.62 -9.75 0.27
C ALA A 319 -13.53 -9.38 1.45
N LEU A 320 -13.44 -10.13 2.56
CA LEU A 320 -14.20 -9.83 3.79
C LEU A 320 -13.85 -8.47 4.37
N PHE A 321 -12.57 -8.10 4.35
CA PHE A 321 -12.13 -6.76 4.74
C PHE A 321 -12.76 -5.67 3.86
N GLY A 322 -12.79 -5.88 2.54
CA GLY A 322 -13.44 -5.00 1.58
C GLY A 322 -14.94 -4.84 1.84
N LEU A 323 -15.64 -5.93 2.13
CA LEU A 323 -17.05 -5.92 2.51
C LEU A 323 -17.27 -5.11 3.78
N ALA A 324 -16.54 -5.45 4.84
CA ALA A 324 -16.72 -4.86 6.16
C ALA A 324 -16.43 -3.35 6.16
N THR A 325 -15.31 -2.94 5.57
CA THR A 325 -14.98 -1.51 5.44
C THR A 325 -15.95 -0.78 4.52
N GLY A 326 -16.41 -1.42 3.45
CA GLY A 326 -17.47 -0.89 2.58
C GLY A 326 -18.76 -0.62 3.34
N VAL A 327 -19.20 -1.55 4.20
CA VAL A 327 -20.39 -1.40 5.05
C VAL A 327 -20.23 -0.24 6.04
N LEU A 328 -19.09 -0.14 6.72
CA LEU A 328 -18.81 0.96 7.66
C LEU A 328 -18.80 2.33 6.96
N VAL A 329 -18.15 2.42 5.79
CA VAL A 329 -18.15 3.65 4.98
C VAL A 329 -19.56 3.98 4.51
N LEU A 330 -20.36 2.99 4.12
CA LEU A 330 -21.73 3.20 3.70
C LEU A 330 -22.59 3.75 4.84
N TYR A 331 -22.48 3.20 6.05
CA TYR A 331 -23.18 3.73 7.23
C TYR A 331 -22.72 5.15 7.59
N ALA A 332 -21.44 5.46 7.44
CA ALA A 332 -20.95 6.82 7.64
C ALA A 332 -21.48 7.79 6.58
N ALA A 333 -21.62 7.35 5.33
CA ALA A 333 -22.15 8.17 4.23
C ALA A 333 -23.67 8.38 4.32
N LEU A 334 -24.42 7.38 4.79
CA LEU A 334 -25.87 7.42 4.96
C LEU A 334 -26.31 7.88 6.35
N GLY A 335 -25.38 8.22 7.24
CA GLY A 335 -25.69 8.49 8.65
C GLY A 335 -26.77 9.55 8.86
N ASP A 336 -26.75 10.63 8.07
CA ASP A 336 -27.73 11.71 8.15
C ASP A 336 -29.11 11.29 7.59
N VAL A 337 -29.13 10.42 6.57
CA VAL A 337 -30.39 9.84 6.04
C VAL A 337 -31.00 8.90 7.09
N LEU A 338 -30.18 8.03 7.69
CA LEU A 338 -30.62 7.09 8.73
C LEU A 338 -31.07 7.79 10.01
N ALA A 339 -30.57 9.00 10.28
CA ALA A 339 -31.01 9.84 11.39
C ALA A 339 -32.29 10.66 11.06
N GLY A 340 -32.76 10.62 9.81
CA GLY A 340 -33.92 11.39 9.35
C GLY A 340 -33.64 12.89 9.12
N GLU A 341 -32.37 13.29 9.02
CA GLU A 341 -31.95 14.70 8.96
C GLU A 341 -31.64 15.22 7.55
N ALA A 342 -31.63 14.36 6.51
CA ALA A 342 -31.26 14.76 5.15
C ALA A 342 -32.16 14.14 4.06
N TYR A 343 -32.54 14.97 3.06
CA TYR A 343 -33.42 14.58 1.94
C TYR A 343 -32.68 14.15 0.65
N ASN A 344 -31.35 14.32 0.56
CA ASN A 344 -30.58 14.02 -0.65
C ASN A 344 -29.32 13.19 -0.33
N ALA A 345 -29.33 11.91 -0.69
CA ALA A 345 -28.25 10.96 -0.42
C ALA A 345 -27.15 10.89 -1.50
N VAL A 346 -27.34 11.58 -2.62
CA VAL A 346 -26.43 11.50 -3.76
C VAL A 346 -25.20 12.38 -3.48
N ALA A 347 -24.10 11.70 -3.07
CA ALA A 347 -22.78 12.24 -2.74
C ALA A 347 -22.69 13.01 -1.39
N ALA A 348 -22.71 12.28 -0.27
CA ALA A 348 -22.45 12.85 1.05
C ALA A 348 -21.00 13.40 1.19
N PRO A 349 -20.79 14.60 1.77
CA PRO A 349 -19.45 15.18 1.97
C PRO A 349 -18.47 14.25 2.69
N ALA A 350 -18.95 13.45 3.65
CA ALA A 350 -18.14 12.45 4.36
C ALA A 350 -17.54 11.40 3.42
N ALA A 351 -18.33 10.89 2.47
CA ALA A 351 -17.87 9.89 1.51
C ALA A 351 -16.80 10.48 0.57
N VAL A 352 -16.98 11.73 0.14
CA VAL A 352 -16.01 12.46 -0.68
C VAL A 352 -14.70 12.67 0.09
N ALA A 353 -14.78 13.15 1.34
CA ALA A 353 -13.62 13.37 2.19
C ALA A 353 -12.84 12.07 2.46
N LEU A 354 -13.53 10.98 2.81
CA LEU A 354 -12.92 9.66 3.00
C LEU A 354 -12.26 9.14 1.71
N THR A 355 -12.88 9.35 0.56
CA THR A 355 -12.33 8.86 -0.71
C THR A 355 -11.08 9.65 -1.10
N LEU A 356 -11.12 10.98 -0.98
CA LEU A 356 -9.96 11.84 -1.26
C LEU A 356 -8.80 11.61 -0.28
N SER A 357 -9.11 11.30 0.99
CA SER A 357 -8.08 11.03 2.00
C SER A 357 -7.30 9.74 1.75
N MET A 358 -7.77 8.84 0.87
CA MET A 358 -7.08 7.59 0.51
C MET A 358 -5.72 7.82 -0.14
N GLY A 359 -5.54 8.91 -0.90
CA GLY A 359 -4.24 9.26 -1.47
C GLY A 359 -3.21 9.59 -0.39
N PRO A 360 -3.47 10.60 0.46
CA PRO A 360 -2.63 10.88 1.63
C PRO A 360 -2.44 9.68 2.56
N ALA A 361 -3.48 8.86 2.80
CA ALA A 361 -3.39 7.64 3.60
C ALA A 361 -2.33 6.68 3.05
N GLU A 362 -2.35 6.41 1.74
CA GLU A 362 -1.38 5.55 1.08
C GLU A 362 0.03 6.10 1.21
N TRP A 363 0.24 7.40 0.99
CA TRP A 363 1.54 8.03 1.15
C TRP A 363 2.08 7.89 2.58
N LEU A 364 1.21 8.07 3.58
CA LEU A 364 1.57 7.92 5.00
C LEU A 364 1.88 6.46 5.36
N LEU A 365 1.27 5.46 4.71
CA LEU A 365 1.65 4.06 4.88
C LEU A 365 3.06 3.78 4.35
N TYR A 366 3.41 4.32 3.18
CA TYR A 366 4.78 4.22 2.65
C TYR A 366 5.78 4.97 3.53
N ARG A 367 5.40 6.15 4.04
CA ARG A 367 6.22 6.92 4.98
C ARG A 367 6.44 6.16 6.27
N PHE A 368 5.42 5.49 6.79
CA PHE A 368 5.52 4.64 7.97
C PHE A 368 6.51 3.48 7.74
N ARG A 369 6.43 2.78 6.61
CA ARG A 369 7.37 1.68 6.28
C ARG A 369 8.80 2.17 6.11
N SER A 370 8.98 3.29 5.41
CA SER A 370 10.29 3.95 5.25
C SER A 370 10.87 4.34 6.62
N GLY A 371 10.06 4.96 7.48
CA GLY A 371 10.44 5.40 8.82
C GLY A 371 10.74 4.23 9.76
N SER A 372 9.96 3.15 9.70
CA SER A 372 10.20 1.93 10.48
C SER A 372 11.49 1.24 10.07
N LEU A 373 11.79 1.19 8.76
CA LEU A 373 13.05 0.64 8.25
C LEU A 373 14.25 1.50 8.70
N ALA A 374 14.13 2.82 8.65
CA ALA A 374 15.15 3.73 9.18
C ALA A 374 15.32 3.57 10.71
N GLY A 375 14.22 3.47 11.45
CA GLY A 375 14.21 3.20 12.89
C GLY A 375 14.84 1.87 13.24
N LEU A 376 14.64 0.83 12.42
CA LEU A 376 15.26 -0.48 12.58
C LEU A 376 16.79 -0.39 12.41
N ARG A 377 17.27 0.36 11.42
CA ARG A 377 18.69 0.59 11.18
C ARG A 377 19.36 1.41 12.28
N ALA A 378 18.66 2.42 12.83
CA ALA A 378 19.23 3.31 13.84
C ALA A 378 19.14 2.77 15.28
N SER A 379 18.20 1.86 15.55
CA SER A 379 17.93 1.38 16.91
C SER A 379 18.89 0.27 17.34
N ARG A 380 19.60 0.49 18.46
CA ARG A 380 20.51 -0.52 19.05
C ARG A 380 19.83 -1.48 20.02
N THR A 381 18.57 -1.23 20.42
CA THR A 381 17.82 -2.09 21.34
C THR A 381 16.37 -2.29 20.89
N PRO A 382 15.73 -3.42 21.25
CA PRO A 382 14.32 -3.66 20.92
C PRO A 382 13.37 -2.62 21.53
N ARG A 383 13.70 -2.06 22.70
CA ARG A 383 12.88 -1.02 23.35
C ARG A 383 12.96 0.31 22.60
N ALA A 384 14.16 0.70 22.16
CA ALA A 384 14.35 1.90 21.33
C ALA A 384 13.61 1.75 19.98
N PHE A 385 13.66 0.56 19.38
CA PHE A 385 12.92 0.27 18.15
C PHE A 385 11.40 0.36 18.35
N ARG A 386 10.88 -0.18 19.44
CA ARG A 386 9.45 -0.07 19.79
C ARG A 386 9.01 1.38 19.91
N TRP A 387 9.81 2.21 20.59
CA TRP A 387 9.48 3.61 20.79
C TRP A 387 9.51 4.40 19.49
N THR A 388 10.55 4.23 18.67
CA THR A 388 10.66 4.89 17.35
C THR A 388 9.53 4.47 16.42
N THR A 389 9.16 3.19 16.41
CA THR A 389 8.02 2.68 15.63
C THR A 389 6.71 3.29 16.14
N ALA A 390 6.48 3.34 17.46
CA ALA A 390 5.28 3.93 18.04
C ALA A 390 5.16 5.44 17.70
N LEU A 391 6.26 6.19 17.81
CA LEU A 391 6.29 7.60 17.40
C LEU A 391 5.95 7.75 15.91
N THR A 392 6.53 6.92 15.04
CA THR A 392 6.25 6.95 13.60
C THR A 392 4.78 6.63 13.30
N VAL A 393 4.16 5.67 14.02
CA VAL A 393 2.72 5.39 13.91
C VAL A 393 1.92 6.63 14.30
N VAL A 394 2.21 7.24 15.45
CA VAL A 394 1.50 8.42 15.95
C VAL A 394 1.62 9.58 14.98
N GLU A 395 2.81 9.89 14.49
CA GLU A 395 3.05 10.94 13.50
C GLU A 395 2.23 10.71 12.21
N CYS A 396 2.28 9.49 11.66
CA CYS A 396 1.56 9.17 10.43
C CYS A 396 0.04 9.19 10.64
N LEU A 397 -0.45 8.65 11.76
CA LEU A 397 -1.87 8.65 12.08
C LEU A 397 -2.38 10.08 12.32
N SER A 398 -1.65 10.90 13.08
CA SER A 398 -1.98 12.31 13.29
C SER A 398 -2.00 13.08 11.97
N GLY A 399 -1.01 12.88 11.09
CA GLY A 399 -1.00 13.48 9.77
C GLY A 399 -2.21 13.07 8.91
N TYR A 400 -2.61 11.81 8.98
CA TYR A 400 -3.80 11.32 8.29
C TYR A 400 -5.09 11.95 8.85
N LEU A 401 -5.24 12.00 10.18
CA LEU A 401 -6.43 12.56 10.82
C LEU A 401 -6.55 14.07 10.57
N VAL A 402 -5.46 14.83 10.58
CA VAL A 402 -5.45 16.24 10.21
C VAL A 402 -5.88 16.41 8.76
N THR A 403 -5.37 15.58 7.85
CA THR A 403 -5.76 15.61 6.43
C THR A 403 -7.26 15.31 6.28
N LEU A 404 -7.76 14.26 6.93
CA LEU A 404 -9.17 13.88 6.90
C LEU A 404 -10.06 14.97 7.49
N LEU A 405 -9.65 15.61 8.59
CA LEU A 405 -10.34 16.74 9.20
C LEU A 405 -10.45 17.92 8.20
N VAL A 406 -9.32 18.34 7.62
CA VAL A 406 -9.28 19.45 6.65
C VAL A 406 -10.15 19.14 5.43
N LEU A 407 -10.05 17.93 4.88
CA LEU A 407 -10.88 17.51 3.75
C LEU A 407 -12.37 17.50 4.11
N SER A 408 -12.72 16.98 5.29
CA SER A 408 -14.12 16.94 5.76
C SER A 408 -14.71 18.33 5.92
N LEU A 409 -13.95 19.27 6.52
CA LEU A 409 -14.38 20.66 6.67
C LEU A 409 -14.51 21.35 5.32
N ALA A 410 -13.54 21.15 4.41
CA ALA A 410 -13.57 21.73 3.07
C ALA A 410 -14.74 21.20 2.23
N THR A 411 -14.98 19.89 2.22
CA THR A 411 -16.12 19.30 1.49
C THR A 411 -17.45 19.75 2.07
N SER A 412 -17.54 19.95 3.38
CA SER A 412 -18.76 20.47 4.03
C SER A 412 -19.04 21.92 3.62
N ALA A 413 -18.01 22.77 3.65
CA ALA A 413 -18.13 24.18 3.28
C ALA A 413 -18.51 24.39 1.80
N LEU A 414 -18.06 23.47 0.93
CA LEU A 414 -18.38 23.51 -0.50
C LEU A 414 -19.76 22.91 -0.83
N TRP A 415 -20.39 22.17 0.09
CA TRP A 415 -21.67 21.51 -0.18
C TRP A 415 -22.86 22.40 0.17
N PRO A 416 -23.72 22.76 -0.79
CA PRO A 416 -24.90 23.58 -0.53
C PRO A 416 -25.85 22.86 0.44
N HIS A 417 -26.41 23.59 1.41
CA HIS A 417 -27.37 23.09 2.40
C HIS A 417 -26.83 22.03 3.39
N SER A 418 -25.51 21.86 3.54
CA SER A 418 -25.01 20.99 4.60
C SER A 418 -25.22 21.63 5.98
N SER A 419 -25.91 20.92 6.89
CA SER A 419 -25.81 21.21 8.31
C SER A 419 -24.40 20.83 8.72
N GLY A 420 -23.50 21.82 8.87
CA GLY A 420 -22.04 21.59 8.97
C GLY A 420 -21.62 20.40 9.85
N PHE A 421 -20.52 19.74 9.47
CA PHE A 421 -19.95 18.61 10.20
C PHE A 421 -19.41 19.05 11.57
N ALA A 422 -20.25 19.00 12.61
CA ALA A 422 -19.89 19.40 13.96
C ALA A 422 -20.10 18.28 14.98
N GLY A 423 -19.27 18.29 16.02
CA GLY A 423 -19.40 17.43 17.20
C GLY A 423 -19.30 15.94 16.91
N LEU A 424 -20.36 15.21 17.28
CA LEU A 424 -20.41 13.74 17.29
C LEU A 424 -20.16 13.12 15.91
N ARG A 425 -20.68 13.74 14.83
CA ARG A 425 -20.53 13.25 13.45
C ARG A 425 -19.08 13.28 12.98
N LEU A 426 -18.40 14.39 13.25
CA LEU A 426 -16.99 14.56 12.93
C LEU A 426 -16.13 13.58 13.75
N ALA A 427 -16.43 13.41 15.04
CA ALA A 427 -15.74 12.45 15.89
C ALA A 427 -15.91 11.00 15.36
N GLY A 428 -17.14 10.61 14.99
CA GLY A 428 -17.42 9.31 14.40
C GLY A 428 -16.69 9.07 13.07
N LEU A 429 -16.58 10.10 12.23
CA LEU A 429 -15.85 10.06 10.96
C LEU A 429 -14.33 9.94 11.16
N LEU A 430 -13.76 10.69 12.11
CA LEU A 430 -12.34 10.61 12.44
C LEU A 430 -11.98 9.24 13.03
N LEU A 431 -12.82 8.69 13.91
CA LEU A 431 -12.65 7.33 14.43
C LEU A 431 -12.74 6.28 13.33
N LEU A 432 -13.68 6.41 12.38
CA LEU A 432 -13.71 5.56 11.18
C LEU A 432 -12.40 5.70 10.39
N GLY A 433 -11.87 6.91 10.26
CA GLY A 433 -10.55 7.16 9.69
C GLY A 433 -9.45 6.36 10.41
N VAL A 434 -9.39 6.38 11.74
CA VAL A 434 -8.44 5.57 12.52
C VAL A 434 -8.60 4.09 12.18
N VAL A 435 -9.84 3.59 12.15
CA VAL A 435 -10.12 2.18 11.84
C VAL A 435 -9.61 1.80 10.46
N LEU A 436 -9.95 2.58 9.44
CA LEU A 436 -9.55 2.30 8.05
C LEU A 436 -8.03 2.35 7.88
N TRP A 437 -7.38 3.38 8.41
CA TRP A 437 -5.92 3.54 8.25
C TRP A 437 -5.12 2.49 9.01
N THR A 438 -5.49 2.21 10.27
CA THR A 438 -4.81 1.17 11.06
C THR A 438 -5.07 -0.23 10.53
N ALA A 439 -6.24 -0.50 9.95
CA ALA A 439 -6.51 -1.77 9.28
C ALA A 439 -5.66 -1.95 8.01
N LEU A 440 -5.54 -0.91 7.18
CA LEU A 440 -4.65 -0.93 6.00
C LEU A 440 -3.19 -1.13 6.42
N LEU A 441 -2.77 -0.51 7.51
CA LEU A 441 -1.46 -0.71 8.10
C LEU A 441 -1.26 -2.19 8.49
N LEU A 442 -2.17 -2.76 9.28
CA LEU A 442 -2.14 -4.16 9.68
C LEU A 442 -2.13 -5.11 8.48
N GLN A 443 -2.93 -4.83 7.45
CA GLN A 443 -2.96 -5.58 6.20
C GLN A 443 -1.59 -5.54 5.51
N SER A 444 -0.93 -4.38 5.47
CA SER A 444 0.41 -4.25 4.90
C SER A 444 1.42 -5.14 5.64
N PHE A 445 1.27 -5.33 6.95
CA PHE A 445 2.14 -6.18 7.77
C PHE A 445 1.66 -7.65 7.86
N GLY A 446 0.74 -8.07 6.99
CA GLY A 446 0.26 -9.46 6.91
C GLY A 446 -0.76 -9.85 7.98
N ALA A 447 -1.19 -8.93 8.85
CA ALA A 447 -2.17 -9.16 9.91
C ALA A 447 -3.64 -9.00 9.42
N VAL A 448 -3.89 -9.34 8.15
CA VAL A 448 -5.19 -9.11 7.48
C VAL A 448 -6.34 -9.84 8.16
N ILE A 449 -6.12 -11.05 8.69
CA ILE A 449 -7.20 -11.84 9.32
C ILE A 449 -7.74 -11.11 10.55
N SER A 450 -6.85 -10.60 11.41
CA SER A 450 -7.23 -9.87 12.61
C SER A 450 -7.88 -8.53 12.25
N ALA A 451 -7.33 -7.80 11.27
CA ALA A 451 -7.92 -6.56 10.78
C ALA A 451 -9.33 -6.78 10.21
N ALA A 452 -9.49 -7.80 9.36
CA ALA A 452 -10.77 -8.19 8.78
C ALA A 452 -11.77 -8.63 9.86
N ALA A 453 -11.35 -9.44 10.84
CA ALA A 453 -12.21 -9.86 11.93
C ALA A 453 -12.76 -8.67 12.74
N ILE A 454 -11.90 -7.72 13.12
CA ILE A 454 -12.33 -6.52 13.86
C ILE A 454 -13.30 -5.69 13.00
N CYS A 455 -12.97 -5.44 11.73
CA CYS A 455 -13.84 -4.68 10.84
C CYS A 455 -15.18 -5.40 10.61
N CYS A 456 -15.19 -6.74 10.46
CA CYS A 456 -16.41 -7.53 10.30
C CYS A 456 -17.29 -7.45 11.54
N VAL A 457 -16.71 -7.58 12.75
CA VAL A 457 -17.47 -7.45 14.01
C VAL A 457 -18.04 -6.04 14.13
N ALA A 458 -17.27 -5.00 13.80
CA ALA A 458 -17.75 -3.63 13.81
C ALA A 458 -18.90 -3.41 12.81
N ALA A 459 -18.75 -3.88 11.57
CA ALA A 459 -19.78 -3.81 10.55
C ALA A 459 -21.06 -4.54 10.97
N LEU A 460 -20.94 -5.76 11.51
CA LEU A 460 -22.07 -6.53 12.03
C LEU A 460 -22.76 -5.82 13.19
N ALA A 461 -22.00 -5.31 14.16
CA ALA A 461 -22.56 -4.57 15.29
C ALA A 461 -23.36 -3.35 14.83
N GLN A 462 -22.84 -2.62 13.84
CA GLN A 462 -23.54 -1.47 13.28
C GLN A 462 -24.77 -1.87 12.47
N THR A 463 -24.69 -2.93 11.67
CA THR A 463 -25.85 -3.48 10.96
C THR A 463 -26.95 -3.92 11.91
N VAL A 464 -26.61 -4.66 12.97
CA VAL A 464 -27.56 -5.10 13.98
C VAL A 464 -28.24 -3.88 14.62
N ALA A 465 -27.47 -2.90 15.07
CA ALA A 465 -28.03 -1.70 15.71
C ALA A 465 -28.99 -0.92 14.80
N VAL A 466 -28.69 -0.84 13.49
CA VAL A 466 -29.59 -0.21 12.51
C VAL A 466 -30.87 -1.05 12.33
N VAL A 467 -30.75 -2.37 12.17
CA VAL A 467 -31.90 -3.27 11.98
C VAL A 467 -32.80 -3.34 13.21
N THR A 468 -32.22 -3.27 14.41
CA THR A 468 -32.97 -3.29 15.68
C THR A 468 -33.36 -1.89 16.16
N HIS A 469 -33.16 -0.86 15.34
CA HIS A 469 -33.41 0.56 15.67
C HIS A 469 -32.88 0.97 17.05
N THR A 470 -31.70 0.45 17.41
CA THR A 470 -31.15 0.58 18.76
C THR A 470 -30.24 1.79 18.86
N GLY A 471 -30.70 2.81 19.59
CA GLY A 471 -29.95 4.05 19.81
C GLY A 471 -29.89 4.95 18.58
N SER A 472 -29.34 6.16 18.73
CA SER A 472 -29.15 7.05 17.58
C SER A 472 -28.00 6.54 16.68
N PRO A 473 -28.13 6.64 15.34
CA PRO A 473 -27.09 6.20 14.41
C PRO A 473 -25.69 6.79 14.68
N HIS A 474 -25.61 8.06 15.08
CA HIS A 474 -24.33 8.72 15.34
C HIS A 474 -23.64 8.23 16.61
N TRP A 475 -24.38 7.99 17.70
CA TRP A 475 -23.82 7.41 18.92
C TRP A 475 -23.35 5.96 18.71
N VAL A 476 -24.14 5.16 17.99
CA VAL A 476 -23.75 3.80 17.62
C VAL A 476 -22.46 3.81 16.81
N ALA A 477 -22.39 4.65 15.77
CA ALA A 477 -21.18 4.79 14.96
C ALA A 477 -19.97 5.18 15.80
N LEU A 478 -20.12 6.13 16.73
CA LEU A 478 -19.03 6.53 17.63
C LEU A 478 -18.53 5.35 18.48
N ILE A 479 -19.43 4.59 19.10
CA ILE A 479 -19.08 3.47 19.97
C ILE A 479 -18.43 2.34 19.16
N VAL A 480 -19.02 1.97 18.02
CA VAL A 480 -18.52 0.92 17.14
C VAL A 480 -17.14 1.28 16.59
N HIS A 481 -16.98 2.49 16.03
CA HIS A 481 -15.68 2.92 15.49
C HIS A 481 -14.64 3.09 16.60
N GLY A 482 -15.03 3.62 17.77
CA GLY A 482 -14.13 3.80 18.91
C GLY A 482 -13.60 2.48 19.46
N THR A 483 -14.49 1.49 19.64
CA THR A 483 -14.09 0.13 20.11
C THR A 483 -13.20 -0.58 19.09
N ALA A 484 -13.52 -0.50 17.80
CA ALA A 484 -12.68 -1.05 16.74
C ALA A 484 -11.30 -0.37 16.68
N ALA A 485 -11.26 0.96 16.80
CA ALA A 485 -10.01 1.74 16.81
C ALA A 485 -9.10 1.35 17.99
N VAL A 486 -9.66 1.18 19.19
CA VAL A 486 -8.90 0.74 20.37
C VAL A 486 -8.36 -0.69 20.16
N ALA A 487 -9.18 -1.61 19.66
CA ALA A 487 -8.76 -2.98 19.38
C ALA A 487 -7.62 -3.04 18.34
N GLN A 488 -7.73 -2.26 17.26
CA GLN A 488 -6.69 -2.19 16.23
C GLN A 488 -5.43 -1.48 16.72
N ALA A 489 -5.54 -0.41 17.54
CA ALA A 489 -4.40 0.24 18.15
C ALA A 489 -3.61 -0.71 19.06
N ALA A 490 -4.31 -1.50 19.89
CA ALA A 490 -3.68 -2.54 20.70
C ALA A 490 -2.93 -3.57 19.84
N LEU A 491 -3.54 -4.00 18.74
CA LEU A 491 -2.93 -4.95 17.81
C LEU A 491 -1.71 -4.35 17.09
N VAL A 492 -1.79 -3.08 16.65
CA VAL A 492 -0.67 -2.35 16.04
C VAL A 492 0.51 -2.28 17.01
N CYS A 493 0.27 -1.89 18.26
CA CYS A 493 1.31 -1.83 19.29
C CYS A 493 1.94 -3.21 19.55
N ALA A 494 1.14 -4.27 19.61
CA ALA A 494 1.62 -5.64 19.87
C ALA A 494 2.40 -6.24 18.68
N LEU A 495 1.96 -5.99 17.45
CA LEU A 495 2.55 -6.59 16.25
C LEU A 495 3.74 -5.77 15.72
N LEU A 496 3.57 -4.47 15.53
CA LEU A 496 4.55 -3.63 14.83
C LEU A 496 5.73 -3.25 15.72
N GLY A 497 5.60 -3.35 17.05
CA GLY A 497 6.71 -3.23 18.00
C GLY A 497 7.69 -4.42 17.99
N ARG A 498 7.45 -5.44 17.15
CA ARG A 498 8.37 -6.58 17.00
C ARG A 498 9.18 -6.42 15.73
N VAL A 499 10.51 -6.52 15.86
CA VAL A 499 11.46 -6.45 14.72
C VAL A 499 11.10 -7.47 13.63
N THR A 500 10.61 -8.64 14.01
CA THR A 500 10.21 -9.71 13.09
C THR A 500 9.06 -9.33 12.15
N ALA A 501 8.26 -8.30 12.48
CA ALA A 501 7.20 -7.84 11.61
C ALA A 501 7.73 -7.06 10.39
N HIS A 502 8.98 -6.59 10.41
CA HIS A 502 9.58 -5.76 9.37
C HIS A 502 10.56 -6.52 8.46
N ARG A 503 10.48 -7.86 8.48
CA ARG A 503 11.15 -8.75 7.53
C ARG A 503 10.27 -8.91 6.29
#